data_AF-A0A850NPV6-F1
#
_entry.id   AF-A0A850NPV6-F1
#
_cell.length_a   1.000
_cell.length_b   1.000
_cell.length_c   1.000
_cell.angle_alpha   90.00
_cell.angle_beta   90.00
_cell.angle_gamma   90.00
#
_symmetry.space_group_name_H-M   'P 1'
#
loop_
_entity.id
_entity.type
_entity.pdbx_description
1 polymer ?
#
loop_
_entity_poly.entity_id
_entity_poly.type
_entity_poly.pdbx_seq_one_letter_code
_entity_poly.pdbx_strand_id
1 'polypeptide(L)'
;MPRSTHPDTNSRRGRIPACVLPTEADLVLYRDLARQLGAPPNAHICRHAGPAAHHLVFINESGPRDWTRVHDTAAARWPDLPKSGSVARDGTVLDSLPERIVYEMLAPRLKPRMALDLHQPIRARDARHRADFTLR
;
A
#
# COMPACT_ATOMS: atom_id res chain seq x y z
N MET A 1 5.66 -54.43 -23.58
CA MET A 1 5.77 -52.96 -23.48
C MET A 1 4.48 -52.31 -23.94
N PRO A 2 3.58 -51.89 -23.04
CA PRO A 2 2.55 -50.91 -23.37
C PRO A 2 2.88 -49.56 -22.72
N ARG A 3 2.87 -48.50 -23.53
CA ARG A 3 2.93 -47.10 -23.08
C ARG A 3 1.59 -46.76 -22.44
N SER A 4 1.56 -46.59 -21.12
CA SER A 4 0.43 -45.96 -20.44
C SER A 4 0.66 -44.46 -20.34
N THR A 5 -0.26 -43.77 -20.99
CA THR A 5 -0.56 -42.34 -20.96
C THR A 5 -0.45 -41.73 -19.56
N HIS A 6 0.41 -40.72 -19.42
CA HIS A 6 0.31 -39.74 -18.35
C HIS A 6 -1.05 -39.02 -18.47
N PRO A 7 -1.83 -38.89 -17.39
CA PRO A 7 -2.95 -37.97 -17.40
C PRO A 7 -2.40 -36.54 -17.38
N ASP A 8 -2.80 -35.78 -18.39
CA ASP A 8 -2.60 -34.33 -18.51
C ASP A 8 -2.93 -33.63 -17.19
N THR A 9 -1.96 -32.89 -16.68
CA THR A 9 -2.11 -31.86 -15.66
C THR A 9 -2.96 -30.73 -16.23
N ASN A 10 -4.27 -30.97 -16.31
CA ASN A 10 -5.24 -30.03 -16.83
C ASN A 10 -5.43 -28.88 -15.83
N SER A 11 -4.62 -27.84 -16.02
CA SER A 11 -4.90 -26.42 -15.79
C SER A 11 -6.18 -26.13 -15.01
N ARG A 12 -6.08 -26.13 -13.67
CA ARG A 12 -7.02 -25.37 -12.84
C ARG A 12 -6.80 -23.90 -13.18
N ARG A 13 -7.62 -23.35 -14.08
CA ARG A 13 -7.89 -21.90 -14.08
C ARG A 13 -8.42 -21.59 -12.69
N GLY A 14 -7.52 -21.17 -11.80
CA GLY A 14 -7.81 -20.96 -10.40
C GLY A 14 -8.88 -19.90 -10.28
N ARG A 15 -10.11 -20.32 -9.94
CA ARG A 15 -11.16 -19.39 -9.55
C ARG A 15 -10.66 -18.67 -8.30
N ILE A 16 -10.48 -17.36 -8.40
CA ILE A 16 -10.07 -16.54 -7.25
C ILE A 16 -11.16 -16.72 -6.18
N PRO A 17 -10.80 -17.11 -4.94
CA PRO A 17 -11.77 -17.17 -3.87
C PRO A 17 -12.44 -15.80 -3.67
N ALA A 18 -13.77 -15.76 -3.54
CA ALA A 18 -14.48 -14.49 -3.37
C ALA A 18 -14.01 -13.71 -2.12
N CYS A 19 -13.47 -14.40 -1.11
CA CYS A 19 -12.91 -13.77 0.08
C CYS A 19 -11.62 -12.96 -0.17
N VAL A 20 -10.95 -13.09 -1.31
CA VAL A 20 -9.75 -12.29 -1.62
C VAL A 20 -10.03 -11.17 -2.63
N LEU A 21 -11.30 -10.94 -2.97
CA LEU A 21 -11.73 -9.79 -3.77
C LEU A 21 -12.19 -8.66 -2.84
N PRO A 22 -11.87 -7.39 -3.16
CA PRO A 22 -12.37 -6.27 -2.39
C PRO A 22 -13.89 -6.14 -2.57
N THR A 23 -14.59 -5.93 -1.46
CA THR A 23 -15.99 -5.52 -1.47
C THR A 23 -16.12 -4.03 -1.75
N GLU A 24 -17.36 -3.57 -1.99
CA GLU A 24 -17.65 -2.15 -2.09
C GLU A 24 -17.24 -1.38 -0.82
N ALA A 25 -17.49 -1.96 0.35
CA ALA A 25 -17.13 -1.35 1.63
C ALA A 25 -15.60 -1.20 1.77
N ASP A 26 -14.84 -2.21 1.33
CA ASP A 26 -13.37 -2.15 1.34
C ASP A 26 -12.85 -1.03 0.45
N LEU A 27 -13.42 -0.87 -0.75
CA LEU A 27 -13.01 0.16 -1.70
C LEU A 27 -13.31 1.57 -1.17
N VAL A 28 -14.49 1.76 -0.56
CA VAL A 28 -14.87 3.03 0.09
C VAL A 28 -13.92 3.35 1.25
N LEU A 29 -13.66 2.37 2.12
CA LEU A 29 -12.73 2.55 3.25
C LEU A 29 -11.31 2.84 2.76
N TYR A 30 -10.83 2.11 1.75
CA TYR A 30 -9.53 2.34 1.13
C TYR A 30 -9.41 3.77 0.59
N ARG A 31 -10.43 4.26 -0.12
CA ARG A 31 -10.48 5.62 -0.66
C ARG A 31 -10.42 6.66 0.45
N ASP A 32 -11.21 6.48 1.50
CA ASP A 32 -11.31 7.45 2.59
C ASP A 32 -9.99 7.52 3.37
N LEU A 33 -9.37 6.38 3.65
CA LEU A 33 -8.02 6.30 4.20
C LEU A 33 -7.00 6.97 3.27
N ALA A 34 -7.02 6.66 1.97
CA ALA A 34 -6.07 7.26 1.03
C ALA A 34 -6.15 8.79 1.01
N ARG A 35 -7.37 9.34 1.05
CA ARG A 35 -7.59 10.79 1.12
C ARG A 35 -7.10 11.40 2.42
N GLN A 36 -7.40 10.75 3.55
CA GLN A 36 -6.98 11.20 4.88
C GLN A 36 -5.46 11.20 5.04
N LEU A 37 -4.79 10.17 4.50
CA LEU A 37 -3.35 9.99 4.61
C LEU A 37 -2.56 10.79 3.57
N GLY A 38 -3.17 11.22 2.46
CA GLY A 38 -2.45 11.81 1.34
C GLY A 38 -1.64 10.84 0.48
N ALA A 39 -1.73 9.55 0.78
CA ALA A 39 -1.08 8.45 0.08
C ALA A 39 -1.94 7.19 0.17
N PRO A 40 -1.81 6.22 -0.75
CA PRO A 40 -2.47 4.92 -0.61
C PRO A 40 -2.15 4.27 0.75
N PRO A 41 -3.15 3.77 1.50
CA PRO A 41 -2.87 3.04 2.72
C PRO A 41 -2.10 1.77 2.38
N ASN A 42 -1.28 1.31 3.33
CA ASN A 42 -0.76 -0.05 3.31
C ASN A 42 -1.54 -0.91 4.32
N ALA A 43 -1.37 -2.23 4.26
CA ALA A 43 -2.09 -3.13 5.15
C ALA A 43 -1.77 -2.92 6.64
N HIS A 44 -0.59 -2.40 6.97
CA HIS A 44 -0.25 -2.05 8.34
C HIS A 44 -1.14 -0.92 8.87
N ILE A 45 -1.38 0.14 8.08
CA ILE A 45 -2.32 1.20 8.43
C ILE A 45 -3.75 0.62 8.58
N CYS A 46 -4.16 -0.27 7.69
CA CYS A 46 -5.48 -0.91 7.77
C CYS A 46 -5.70 -1.65 9.09
N ARG A 47 -4.68 -2.28 9.68
CA ARG A 47 -4.81 -2.93 11.02
C ARG A 47 -5.21 -1.95 12.13
N HIS A 48 -4.90 -0.67 11.99
CA HIS A 48 -5.25 0.36 12.96
C HIS A 48 -6.60 1.04 12.69
N ALA A 49 -7.22 0.77 11.54
CA ALA A 49 -8.54 1.33 11.18
C ALA A 49 -9.73 0.55 11.81
N GLY A 50 -9.45 -0.47 12.62
CA GLY A 50 -10.46 -1.22 13.37
C GLY A 50 -11.18 -2.31 12.55
N PRO A 51 -12.31 -2.83 13.07
CA PRO A 51 -12.97 -4.01 12.49
C PRO A 51 -13.40 -3.86 11.03
N ALA A 52 -13.73 -2.64 10.60
CA ALA A 52 -14.12 -2.35 9.22
C ALA A 52 -13.01 -2.65 8.20
N ALA A 53 -11.74 -2.67 8.63
CA ALA A 53 -10.59 -2.93 7.77
C ALA A 53 -10.10 -4.39 7.81
N HIS A 54 -10.72 -5.28 8.59
CA HIS A 54 -10.27 -6.66 8.73
C HIS A 54 -10.21 -7.40 7.39
N HIS A 55 -11.17 -7.15 6.49
CA HIS A 55 -11.18 -7.79 5.18
C HIS A 55 -10.03 -7.30 4.29
N LEU A 56 -9.74 -5.99 4.29
CA LEU A 56 -8.53 -5.44 3.65
C LEU A 56 -7.22 -6.05 4.20
N VAL A 57 -7.13 -6.25 5.51
CA VAL A 57 -5.96 -6.90 6.13
C VAL A 57 -5.84 -8.35 5.66
N PHE A 58 -6.96 -9.09 5.64
CA PHE A 58 -7.01 -10.47 5.12
C PHE A 58 -6.61 -10.55 3.64
N ILE A 59 -7.09 -9.64 2.79
CA ILE A 59 -6.73 -9.59 1.36
C ILE A 59 -5.22 -9.42 1.21
N ASN A 60 -4.60 -8.53 1.99
CA ASN A 60 -3.15 -8.37 1.95
C ASN A 60 -2.40 -9.64 2.40
N GLU A 61 -2.86 -10.30 3.45
CA GLU A 61 -2.26 -11.54 3.96
C GLU A 61 -2.43 -12.72 3.00
N SER A 62 -3.44 -12.66 2.12
CA SER A 62 -3.64 -13.62 1.03
C SER A 62 -2.59 -13.51 -0.08
N GLY A 63 -1.99 -12.32 -0.25
CA GLY A 63 -0.75 -12.13 -1.01
C GLY A 63 -0.68 -10.83 -1.80
N PRO A 64 0.51 -10.50 -2.36
CA PRO A 64 0.75 -9.23 -3.04
C PRO A 64 -0.18 -8.98 -4.23
N ARG A 65 -0.51 -10.03 -4.99
CA ARG A 65 -1.38 -9.91 -6.17
C ARG A 65 -2.80 -9.50 -5.80
N ASP A 66 -3.31 -9.98 -4.67
CA ASP A 66 -4.68 -9.68 -4.24
C ASP A 66 -4.76 -8.24 -3.70
N TRP A 67 -3.73 -7.79 -2.98
CA TRP A 67 -3.59 -6.38 -2.61
C TRP A 67 -3.50 -5.43 -3.82
N THR A 68 -2.71 -5.81 -4.83
CA THR A 68 -2.61 -5.03 -6.09
C THR A 68 -3.98 -4.86 -6.73
N ARG A 69 -4.86 -5.88 -6.70
CA ARG A 69 -6.23 -5.72 -7.22
C ARG A 69 -7.05 -4.68 -6.47
N VAL A 70 -6.90 -4.57 -5.14
CA VAL A 70 -7.56 -3.51 -4.37
C VAL A 70 -7.12 -2.15 -4.87
N HIS A 71 -5.82 -1.96 -5.02
CA HIS A 71 -5.24 -0.72 -5.53
C HIS A 71 -5.73 -0.39 -6.95
N ASP A 72 -5.62 -1.35 -7.87
CA ASP A 72 -6.00 -1.16 -9.28
C ASP A 72 -7.49 -0.86 -9.42
N THR A 73 -8.35 -1.56 -8.65
CA THR A 73 -9.80 -1.33 -8.66
C THR A 73 -10.14 0.05 -8.11
N ALA A 74 -9.50 0.47 -7.01
CA ALA A 74 -9.70 1.80 -6.44
C ALA A 74 -9.19 2.90 -7.39
N ALA A 75 -8.03 2.72 -8.02
CA ALA A 75 -7.43 3.69 -8.95
C ALA A 75 -8.25 3.83 -10.24
N ALA A 76 -8.80 2.73 -10.77
CA ALA A 76 -9.69 2.77 -11.92
C ALA A 76 -11.00 3.53 -11.61
N ARG A 77 -11.49 3.41 -10.37
CA ARG A 77 -12.74 4.04 -9.96
C ARG A 77 -12.60 5.51 -9.54
N TRP A 78 -11.49 5.86 -8.89
CA TRP A 78 -11.20 7.20 -8.41
C TRP A 78 -9.81 7.66 -8.89
N PRO A 79 -9.72 8.19 -10.12
CA PRO A 79 -8.44 8.61 -10.72
C PRO A 79 -7.76 9.77 -9.97
N ASP A 80 -8.51 10.49 -9.13
CA ASP A 80 -8.05 11.57 -8.27
C ASP A 80 -7.37 11.07 -6.98
N LEU A 81 -7.42 9.76 -6.70
CA LEU A 81 -6.77 9.23 -5.51
C LEU A 81 -5.26 9.45 -5.55
N PRO A 82 -4.63 9.65 -4.38
CA PRO A 82 -3.18 9.72 -4.30
C PRO A 82 -2.55 8.51 -4.97
N LYS A 83 -1.62 8.75 -5.90
CA LYS A 83 -0.91 7.68 -6.61
C LYS A 83 -0.03 6.90 -5.66
N SER A 84 0.25 5.64 -5.98
CA SER A 84 1.29 4.86 -5.30
C SER A 84 2.70 5.45 -5.56
N GLY A 85 3.67 5.05 -4.74
CA GLY A 85 5.05 5.53 -4.81
C GLY A 85 5.43 6.47 -3.66
N SER A 86 6.68 6.92 -3.68
CA SER A 86 7.32 7.61 -2.56
C SER A 86 7.38 9.14 -2.69
N VAL A 87 6.77 9.71 -3.73
CA VAL A 87 6.74 11.17 -3.92
C VAL A 87 5.50 11.76 -3.24
N ALA A 88 5.72 12.67 -2.30
CA ALA A 88 4.67 13.41 -1.60
C ALA A 88 4.01 14.49 -2.47
N ARG A 89 2.90 15.05 -1.99
CA ARG A 89 2.08 16.07 -2.70
C ARG A 89 2.85 17.35 -3.03
N ASP A 90 3.82 17.72 -2.20
CA ASP A 90 4.68 18.90 -2.40
C ASP A 90 5.91 18.61 -3.28
N GLY A 91 6.04 17.39 -3.79
CA GLY A 91 7.17 16.95 -4.60
C GLY A 91 8.34 16.36 -3.80
N THR A 92 8.25 16.30 -2.47
CA THR A 92 9.28 15.66 -1.64
C THR A 92 9.41 14.18 -2.00
N VAL A 93 10.60 13.74 -2.36
CA VAL A 93 10.90 12.34 -2.67
C VAL A 93 11.36 11.63 -1.40
N LEU A 94 10.70 10.54 -1.07
CA LEU A 94 10.99 9.71 0.11
C LEU A 94 11.47 8.33 -0.32
N ASP A 95 11.98 7.52 0.60
CA ASP A 95 12.53 6.21 0.25
C ASP A 95 11.44 5.16 0.07
N SER A 96 10.27 5.35 0.70
CA SER A 96 9.21 4.36 0.69
C SER A 96 7.79 4.94 0.80
N LEU A 97 6.78 4.14 0.42
CA LEU A 97 5.37 4.50 0.63
C LEU A 97 5.03 4.66 2.13
N PRO A 98 5.46 3.77 3.05
CA PRO A 98 5.29 4.00 4.49
C PRO A 98 5.85 5.35 4.96
N GLU A 99 7.03 5.74 4.50
CA GLU A 99 7.59 7.06 4.81
C GLU A 99 6.75 8.19 4.26
N ARG A 100 6.28 8.07 3.02
CA ARG A 100 5.36 9.05 2.46
C ARG A 100 4.09 9.20 3.28
N ILE A 101 3.50 8.10 3.74
CA ILE A 101 2.33 8.15 4.62
C ILE A 101 2.65 8.95 5.89
N VAL A 102 3.78 8.66 6.54
CA VAL A 102 4.20 9.39 7.76
C VAL A 102 4.47 10.86 7.46
N TYR A 103 5.16 11.17 6.37
CA TYR A 103 5.48 12.53 5.94
C TYR A 103 4.21 13.35 5.70
N GLU A 104 3.27 12.84 4.91
CA GLU A 104 1.99 13.49 4.59
C GLU A 104 1.13 13.72 5.85
N MET A 105 1.26 12.84 6.85
CA MET A 105 0.60 13.02 8.14
C MET A 105 1.28 14.11 9.00
N LEU A 106 2.61 14.20 9.00
CA LEU A 106 3.34 15.08 9.91
C LEU A 106 3.57 16.48 9.34
N ALA A 107 3.90 16.61 8.05
CA ALA A 107 4.29 17.87 7.42
C ALA A 107 3.25 19.00 7.60
N PRO A 108 1.92 18.76 7.44
CA PRO A 108 0.91 19.81 7.66
C PRO A 108 0.75 20.25 9.12
N ARG A 109 1.35 19.51 10.07
CA ARG A 109 1.25 19.73 11.52
C ARG A 109 2.50 20.38 12.11
N LEU A 110 3.53 20.66 11.30
CA LEU A 110 4.74 21.33 11.75
C LEU A 110 4.42 22.77 12.18
N LYS A 111 4.91 23.14 13.36
CA LYS A 111 4.82 24.52 13.88
C LYS A 111 6.04 25.33 13.46
N PRO A 112 5.99 26.67 13.52
CA PRO A 112 7.19 27.49 13.41
C PRO A 112 8.25 27.01 14.41
N ARG A 113 9.45 26.69 13.91
CA ARG A 113 10.59 26.05 14.62
C ARG A 113 10.57 24.52 14.75
N MET A 114 9.60 23.84 14.16
CA MET A 114 9.67 22.38 13.98
C MET A 114 10.24 22.06 12.60
N ALA A 115 11.16 21.10 12.56
CA ALA A 115 11.62 20.50 11.31
C ALA A 115 11.35 19.00 11.34
N LEU A 116 10.87 18.47 10.21
CA LEU A 116 10.85 17.03 9.99
C LEU A 116 12.17 16.64 9.35
N ASP A 117 13.06 16.06 10.14
CA ASP A 117 14.34 15.60 9.62
C ASP A 117 14.12 14.30 8.84
N LEU A 118 14.25 14.42 7.52
CA LEU A 118 14.44 13.29 6.62
C LEU A 118 15.92 12.89 6.71
N HIS A 119 16.23 11.68 7.17
CA HIS A 119 17.63 11.25 7.24
C HIS A 119 18.29 11.37 5.86
N GLN A 120 19.45 12.03 5.82
CA GLN A 120 20.27 12.08 4.62
C GLN A 120 20.87 10.69 4.32
N PRO A 121 21.09 10.35 3.04
CA PRO A 121 21.65 9.06 2.65
C PRO A 121 22.98 8.80 3.36
N ILE A 122 23.12 7.62 3.98
CA ILE A 122 24.33 7.24 4.74
C ILE A 122 25.55 7.16 3.80
N ARG A 123 25.33 6.93 2.49
CA ARG A 123 26.31 7.13 1.41
C ARG A 123 25.63 7.50 0.09
N ALA A 124 26.29 8.32 -0.73
CA ALA A 124 25.81 8.79 -2.04
C ALA A 124 25.58 7.70 -3.11
N ARG A 125 25.82 6.42 -2.82
CA ARG A 125 25.78 5.32 -3.80
C ARG A 125 24.84 4.16 -3.44
N ASP A 126 24.26 4.14 -2.25
CA ASP A 126 23.38 3.05 -1.82
C ASP A 126 21.93 3.52 -1.78
N ALA A 127 21.14 3.15 -2.79
CA ALA A 127 19.76 3.62 -2.96
C ALA A 127 18.73 2.82 -2.12
N ARG A 128 19.09 2.35 -0.92
CA ARG A 128 18.19 1.61 -0.03
C ARG A 128 18.52 1.93 1.42
N HIS A 129 17.77 2.83 2.04
CA HIS A 129 17.92 3.18 3.45
C HIS A 129 16.62 3.01 4.24
N ARG A 130 16.82 2.82 5.55
CA ARG A 130 15.82 2.71 6.61
C ARG A 130 15.65 4.12 7.18
N ALA A 131 14.45 4.69 7.13
CA ALA A 131 14.18 5.98 7.74
C ALA A 131 13.72 5.83 9.20
N ASP A 132 14.42 6.49 10.12
CA ASP A 132 13.91 6.85 11.44
C ASP A 132 13.42 8.31 11.37
N PHE A 133 12.15 8.60 11.65
CA PHE A 133 11.67 10.00 11.67
C PHE A 133 12.05 10.65 13.00
N THR A 134 12.74 11.80 12.95
CA THR A 134 12.99 12.61 14.14
C THR A 134 12.28 13.96 14.02
N LEU A 135 11.50 14.31 15.04
CA LEU A 135 10.93 15.65 15.21
C LEU A 135 11.90 16.47 16.07
N ARG A 136 12.32 17.64 15.58
CA ARG A 136 13.13 18.60 16.35
C ARG A 136 12.42 19.94 16.46
#